data_AF-A0A0H3C9S3-F1
#
_entry.id   AF-A0A0H3C9S3-F1
#
_cell.length_a   1.000
_cell.length_b   1.000
_cell.length_c   1.000
_cell.angle_alpha   90.00
_cell.angle_beta   90.00
_cell.angle_gamma   90.00
#
_symmetry.space_group_name_H-M   'P 1'
#
loop_
_entity.id
_entity.type
_entity.pdbx_description
1 polymer ?
#
loop_
_entity_poly.entity_id
_entity_poly.type
_entity_poly.pdbx_seq_one_letter_code
_entity_poly.pdbx_strand_id
1 'polypeptide(L)' 'MALDAETTAFLALDDFEMAAWAPRRATERGVEPPAPALPGVIDNLVLLRSQTALFVAALGEAADEAPETFQP' A
#
# COMPACT_ATOMS: atom_id res chain seq x y z
N MET A 1 -0.01 11.15 13.33
CA MET A 1 1.07 10.14 13.26
C MET A 1 1.91 10.36 12.01
N ALA A 2 3.25 10.26 12.09
CA ALA A 2 4.11 10.32 10.90
C ALA A 2 4.16 8.94 10.22
N LEU A 3 4.02 8.90 8.90
CA LEU A 3 4.17 7.67 8.12
C LEU A 3 5.64 7.30 7.97
N ASP A 4 5.93 6.01 7.87
CA ASP A 4 7.25 5.55 7.47
C ASP A 4 7.51 5.85 5.98
N ALA A 5 8.79 5.87 5.59
CA ALA A 5 9.21 6.25 4.25
C ALA A 5 8.73 5.29 3.16
N GLU A 6 8.55 3.98 3.45
CA GLU A 6 8.05 3.03 2.46
C GLU A 6 6.56 3.30 2.18
N THR A 7 5.76 3.54 3.23
CA THR A 7 4.34 3.89 3.09
C THR A 7 4.18 5.22 2.33
N THR A 8 4.98 6.24 2.65
CA THR A 8 4.95 7.51 1.89
C THR A 8 5.29 7.31 0.43
N ALA A 9 6.34 6.53 0.11
CA ALA A 9 6.74 6.27 -1.27
C ALA A 9 5.68 5.47 -2.05
N PHE A 10 5.03 4.49 -1.40
CA PHE A 10 3.95 3.72 -2.00
C PHE A 10 2.73 4.58 -2.33
N LEU A 11 2.33 5.47 -1.42
CA LEU A 11 1.20 6.38 -1.62
C LEU A 11 1.46 7.44 -2.70
N ALA A 12 2.71 7.73 -3.02
CA ALA A 12 3.10 8.70 -4.05
C ALA A 12 3.02 8.14 -5.48
N LEU A 13 2.93 6.81 -5.65
CA LEU A 13 2.83 6.17 -6.96
C LEU A 13 1.48 6.48 -7.60
N ASP A 14 1.45 6.80 -8.88
CA ASP A 14 0.23 6.75 -9.69
C ASP A 14 -0.05 5.32 -10.21
N ASP A 15 -1.19 5.14 -10.88
CA ASP A 15 -1.64 3.82 -11.35
C ASP A 15 -0.75 3.28 -12.49
N PHE A 16 -0.14 4.16 -13.29
CA PHE A 16 0.79 3.79 -14.35
C PHE A 16 2.15 3.38 -13.76
N GLU A 17 2.64 4.14 -12.78
CA GLU A 17 3.86 3.85 -12.03
C GLU A 17 3.74 2.52 -11.26
N MET A 18 2.54 2.20 -10.76
CA MET A 18 2.26 0.93 -10.07
C MET A 18 2.59 -0.29 -10.94
N ALA A 19 2.27 -0.23 -12.24
CA ALA A 19 2.51 -1.33 -13.18
C ALA A 19 4.01 -1.66 -13.35
N ALA A 20 4.87 -0.64 -13.30
CA ALA A 20 6.33 -0.82 -13.33
C ALA A 20 6.91 -1.16 -11.94
N TRP A 21 6.30 -0.61 -10.88
CA TRP A 21 6.74 -0.81 -9.50
C TRP A 21 6.51 -2.25 -9.02
N ALA A 22 5.35 -2.84 -9.29
CA ALA A 22 4.95 -4.15 -8.77
C ALA A 22 5.93 -5.29 -9.13
N PRO A 23 6.34 -5.50 -10.40
CA PRO A 23 7.27 -6.58 -10.73
C PRO A 23 8.67 -6.34 -10.12
N ARG A 24 9.18 -5.10 -10.15
CA ARG A 24 10.46 -4.76 -9.50
C ARG A 24 10.42 -5.08 -8.01
N ARG A 25 9.36 -4.67 -7.32
CA ARG A 25 9.19 -4.92 -5.89
C ARG A 25 9.04 -6.41 -5.58
N ALA A 26 8.35 -7.17 -6.42
CA ALA A 26 8.23 -8.61 -6.29
C ALA A 26 9.60 -9.31 -6.41
N THR A 27 10.44 -8.92 -7.38
CA THR A 27 11.80 -9.43 -7.53
C THR A 27 12.68 -9.05 -6.32
N GLU A 28 12.66 -7.79 -5.85
CA GLU A 28 13.39 -7.36 -4.65
C GLU A 28 13.04 -8.18 -3.40
N ARG A 29 11.80 -8.68 -3.34
CA ARG A 29 11.26 -9.46 -2.22
C ARG A 29 11.31 -10.97 -2.45
N GLY A 30 11.76 -11.42 -3.63
CA GLY A 30 11.83 -12.85 -3.98
C GLY A 30 10.46 -13.53 -4.11
N VAL A 31 9.41 -12.79 -4.47
CA VAL A 31 8.00 -13.26 -4.52
C VAL A 31 7.38 -12.99 -5.88
N GLU A 32 8.01 -13.48 -6.94
CA GLU A 32 7.56 -13.24 -8.32
C GLU A 32 6.22 -13.94 -8.61
N PRO A 33 5.13 -13.18 -8.87
CA PRO A 33 3.86 -13.79 -9.22
C PRO A 33 3.95 -14.44 -10.61
N PRO A 34 3.20 -15.54 -10.86
CA PRO A 34 3.07 -16.07 -12.21
C PRO A 34 2.60 -14.98 -13.18
N ALA A 35 3.16 -14.95 -14.39
CA ALA A 35 2.81 -13.97 -15.43
C ALA A 35 1.29 -13.74 -15.61
N PRO A 36 0.41 -14.76 -15.65
CA PRO A 36 -1.03 -14.52 -15.80
C PRO A 36 -1.68 -13.85 -14.58
N ALA A 37 -1.06 -13.90 -13.40
CA ALA A 37 -1.56 -13.28 -12.18
C ALA A 37 -1.10 -11.83 -12.01
N LEU A 38 -0.01 -11.42 -12.68
CA LEU A 38 0.61 -10.10 -12.50
C LEU A 38 -0.37 -8.92 -12.73
N PRO A 39 -1.24 -8.92 -13.76
CA PRO A 39 -2.22 -7.85 -13.93
C PRO A 39 -3.15 -7.70 -12.72
N GLY A 40 -3.70 -8.82 -12.21
CA GLY A 40 -4.56 -8.79 -11.03
C GLY A 40 -3.83 -8.40 -9.74
N VAL A 41 -2.54 -8.72 -9.62
CA VAL A 41 -1.70 -8.23 -8.52
C VAL A 41 -1.54 -6.71 -8.58
N ILE A 42 -1.31 -6.14 -9.77
CA ILE A 42 -1.21 -4.68 -9.97
C ILE A 42 -2.54 -4.01 -9.58
N ASP A 43 -3.67 -4.53 -10.04
CA ASP A 43 -5.00 -3.99 -9.71
C ASP A 43 -5.25 -3.99 -8.19
N ASN A 44 -4.89 -5.09 -7.51
CA ASN A 44 -4.99 -5.19 -6.06
C ASN A 44 -4.10 -4.18 -5.33
N LEU A 45 -2.91 -3.89 -5.86
CA LEU A 45 -2.00 -2.89 -5.29
C LEU A 45 -2.53 -1.46 -5.48
N VAL A 46 -3.14 -1.14 -6.62
CA VAL A 46 -3.83 0.15 -6.84
C VAL A 46 -4.98 0.32 -5.85
N LEU A 47 -5.78 -0.72 -5.64
CA LEU A 47 -6.85 -0.71 -4.65
C LEU A 47 -6.30 -0.51 -3.24
N LEU A 48 -5.24 -1.23 -2.87
CA LEU A 48 -4.59 -1.10 -1.58
C LEU A 48 -4.03 0.31 -1.35
N ARG A 49 -3.41 0.93 -2.36
CA ARG A 49 -2.95 2.32 -2.30
C ARG A 49 -4.10 3.26 -1.99
N SER A 50 -5.21 3.12 -2.71
CA SER A 50 -6.39 3.97 -2.55
C SER A 50 -7.02 3.83 -1.16
N GLN A 51 -7.14 2.60 -0.66
CA GLN A 51 -7.64 2.35 0.70
C GLN A 51 -6.70 2.91 1.77
N THR A 52 -5.39 2.72 1.59
CA THR A 52 -4.38 3.25 2.52
C THR A 52 -4.46 4.78 2.57
N ALA A 53 -4.59 5.46 1.43
CA ALA A 53 -4.77 6.91 1.37
C ALA A 53 -6.03 7.36 2.13
N LEU A 54 -7.15 6.64 1.99
CA LEU A 54 -8.38 6.92 2.73
C LEU A 54 -8.17 6.77 4.25
N PHE A 55 -7.54 5.69 4.69
CA PHE A 55 -7.24 5.47 6.10
C PHE A 55 -6.29 6.52 6.67
N VAL A 56 -5.25 6.89 5.93
CA VAL A 56 -4.30 7.95 6.33
C VAL A 56 -5.01 9.29 6.49
N ALA A 57 -5.92 9.63 5.57
CA ALA A 57 -6.72 10.85 5.67
C ALA A 57 -7.62 10.83 6.93
N ALA A 58 -8.31 9.72 7.19
CA ALA A 58 -9.16 9.55 8.36
C ALA A 58 -8.36 9.54 9.69
N LEU A 59 -7.18 8.93 9.70
CA LEU A 59 -6.26 8.95 10.84
C LEU A 59 -5.76 10.36 11.18
N GLY A 60 -5.72 11.28 10.22
CA GLY A 60 -5.44 12.69 10.49
C GLY A 60 -6.48 13.32 11.41
N GLU A 61 -7.75 12.90 11.27
CA GLU A 61 -8.87 13.38 12.10
C GLU A 61 -8.84 12.74 13.50
N ALA A 62 -8.39 11.48 13.60
CA ALA A 62 -8.30 10.71 14.85
C ALA A 62 -6.87 10.61 15.42
N ALA A 63 -5.95 11.50 15.04
CA ALA A 63 -4.51 11.33 15.27
C ALA A 63 -4.09 11.29 16.75
N ASP A 64 -4.93 11.84 17.64
CA ASP A 64 -4.73 11.89 19.09
C ASP A 64 -5.49 10.76 19.84
N GLU A 65 -6.24 9.92 19.12
CA GLU A 65 -6.94 8.78 19.70
C GLU A 65 -5.97 7.60 19.85
N ALA A 66 -5.94 7.00 21.04
CA ALA A 66 -5.14 5.81 21.27
C ALA A 66 -5.75 4.62 20.47
N PRO A 67 -4.94 3.81 19.78
CA PRO A 67 -5.41 2.58 19.16
C PRO A 67 -6.09 1.70 20.22
N GLU A 68 -7.26 1.16 19.88
CA GLU A 68 -7.92 0.21 20.77
C GLU A 68 -7.02 -1.03 20.98
N THR A 69 -6.69 -1.31 22.23
CA THR A 69 -6.01 -2.56 22.58
C THR A 69 -6.98 -3.71 22.45
N PHE A 70 -6.63 -4.71 21.64
CA PHE A 70 -7.35 -5.97 21.58
C PHE A 70 -7.45 -6.61 22.97
N GLN A 71 -8.67 -6.95 23.41
CA GLN A 71 -8.90 -7.81 24.58
C GLN A 71 -9.40 -9.18 24.10
N PRO A 72 -8.72 -10.29 24.47
CA PRO A 72 -9.09 -11.65 24.06
C PRO A 72 -10.36 -12.17 24.72
#